data_AF-A0A959AWN1-F1
#
_entry.id   AF-A0A959AWN1-F1
#
_cell.length_a   1.000
_cell.length_b   1.000
_cell.length_c   1.000
_cell.angle_alpha   90.00
_cell.angle_beta   90.00
_cell.angle_gamma   90.00
#
_symmetry.space_group_name_H-M   'P 1'
#
loop_
_entity.id
_entity.type
_entity.pdbx_description
1 polymer ?
#
loop_
_entity_poly.entity_id
_entity_poly.type
_entity_poly.pdbx_seq_one_letter_code
_entity_poly.pdbx_strand_id
1 'polypeptide(L)'
;MLATTTQISNEKALANAVKRFHQRGILLPTFAQQRNPELIPEKVKAKLKNIGLWALDPLNLFRITWKNEPREHGGLFGRPNFLEIPPELTGIGARIIVLIGKWFPTGAHKVGAAYGCLVPRIVTGGFDP
;
A
#
# COMPACT_ATOMS: atom_id res chain seq x y z
N MET A 1 -14.84 -2.18 15.88
CA MET A 1 -14.62 -1.61 14.54
C MET A 1 -13.92 -0.26 14.74
N LEU A 2 -12.78 0.01 14.11
CA LEU A 2 -12.15 1.34 14.21
C LEU A 2 -13.10 2.37 13.58
N ALA A 3 -13.55 3.36 14.33
CA ALA A 3 -14.37 4.44 13.78
C ALA A 3 -13.54 5.24 12.76
N THR A 4 -13.85 5.09 11.48
CA THR A 4 -13.28 5.93 10.43
C THR A 4 -14.10 7.23 10.39
N THR A 5 -13.58 8.27 11.02
CA THR A 5 -14.15 9.63 10.91
C THR A 5 -13.47 10.37 9.76
N THR A 6 -14.25 11.16 9.03
CA THR A 6 -13.73 12.14 8.06
C THR A 6 -13.64 13.54 8.68
N GLN A 7 -14.01 13.70 9.95
CA GLN A 7 -13.93 14.97 10.67
C GLN A 7 -12.50 15.22 11.13
N ILE A 8 -12.07 16.47 11.02
CA ILE A 8 -10.80 16.94 11.57
C ILE A 8 -10.92 16.98 13.10
N SER A 9 -10.08 16.22 13.81
CA SER A 9 -10.04 16.20 15.27
C SER A 9 -9.12 17.26 15.87
N ASN A 10 -8.08 17.67 15.15
CA ASN A 10 -7.16 18.73 15.58
C ASN A 10 -6.50 19.41 14.36
N GLU A 11 -6.84 20.68 14.13
CA GLU A 11 -6.33 21.44 12.98
C GLU A 11 -4.83 21.71 13.04
N LYS A 12 -4.27 21.94 14.24
CA LYS A 12 -2.84 22.20 14.42
C LYS A 12 -2.01 20.95 14.09
N ALA A 13 -2.43 19.79 14.57
CA ALA A 13 -1.77 18.52 14.27
C ALA A 13 -1.85 18.20 12.77
N LEU A 14 -3.00 18.44 12.14
CA LEU A 14 -3.15 18.27 10.69
C LEU A 14 -2.21 19.23 9.92
N ALA A 15 -2.15 20.51 10.31
CA ALA A 15 -1.26 21.49 9.70
C ALA A 15 0.23 21.11 9.84
N ASN A 16 0.64 20.60 11.00
CA ASN A 16 1.98 20.07 11.23
C ASN A 16 2.29 18.89 10.30
N ALA A 17 1.35 17.93 10.20
CA ALA A 17 1.48 16.78 9.31
C ALA A 17 1.62 17.21 7.84
N VAL A 18 0.74 18.11 7.37
CA VAL A 18 0.82 18.65 6.00
C VAL A 18 2.17 19.31 5.74
N LYS A 19 2.62 20.18 6.66
CA LYS A 19 3.92 20.86 6.55
C LYS A 19 5.08 19.86 6.47
N ARG A 20 5.11 18.89 7.38
CA ARG A 20 6.17 17.87 7.46
C ARG A 20 6.21 16.98 6.22
N PHE A 21 5.06 16.53 5.75
CA PHE A 21 4.97 15.67 4.56
C PHE A 21 5.37 16.43 3.30
N HIS A 22 4.98 17.70 3.19
CA HIS A 22 5.43 18.57 2.11
C HIS A 22 6.96 18.77 2.13
N GLN A 23 7.53 19.13 3.28
CA GLN A 23 8.99 19.33 3.45
C GLN A 23 9.80 18.07 3.13
N ARG A 24 9.26 16.89 3.43
CA ARG A 24 9.92 15.60 3.14
C ARG A 24 9.57 14.99 1.78
N GLY A 25 8.73 15.66 0.99
CA GLY A 25 8.27 15.15 -0.30
C GLY A 25 7.47 13.84 -0.22
N ILE A 26 6.80 13.59 0.91
CA ILE A 26 6.04 12.35 1.14
C ILE A 26 4.66 12.49 0.50
N LEU A 27 4.33 11.54 -0.38
CA LEU A 27 3.00 11.41 -0.98
C LEU A 27 2.30 10.19 -0.38
N LEU A 28 1.05 10.38 0.02
CA LEU A 28 0.19 9.32 0.54
C LEU A 28 -0.77 8.85 -0.56
N PRO A 29 -0.85 7.54 -0.86
CA PRO A 29 -1.87 7.01 -1.74
C PRO A 29 -3.27 7.08 -1.11
N THR A 30 -4.30 7.17 -1.94
CA THR A 30 -5.67 6.90 -1.47
C THR A 30 -5.92 5.39 -1.40
N PHE A 31 -6.91 4.96 -0.62
CA PHE A 31 -7.35 3.57 -0.65
C PHE A 31 -7.87 3.14 -2.04
N ALA A 32 -8.45 4.07 -2.81
CA ALA A 32 -8.86 3.81 -4.18
C ALA A 32 -7.66 3.48 -5.08
N GLN A 33 -6.54 4.21 -4.93
CA GLN A 33 -5.30 3.93 -5.65
C GLN A 33 -4.65 2.59 -5.25
N GLN A 34 -4.72 2.21 -3.97
CA GLN A 34 -4.23 0.90 -3.53
C GLN A 34 -5.07 -0.26 -4.08
N ARG A 35 -6.41 -0.08 -4.13
CA ARG A 35 -7.34 -1.06 -4.71
C ARG A 35 -7.20 -1.17 -6.23
N ASN A 36 -7.09 -0.02 -6.91
CA ASN A 36 -6.90 0.07 -8.34
C ASN A 36 -5.62 0.86 -8.69
N PRO A 37 -4.49 0.17 -8.94
CA PRO A 37 -3.23 0.80 -9.30
C PRO A 37 -3.25 1.61 -10.60
N GLU A 38 -4.27 1.44 -11.46
CA GLU A 38 -4.44 2.25 -12.66
C GLU A 38 -4.69 3.73 -12.32
N LEU A 39 -5.32 4.00 -11.16
CA LEU A 39 -5.60 5.36 -10.66
C LEU A 39 -4.35 6.07 -10.11
N ILE A 40 -3.21 5.38 -10.02
CA ILE A 40 -1.96 5.97 -9.58
C ILE A 40 -1.44 6.91 -10.69
N PRO A 41 -1.09 8.17 -10.37
CA PRO A 41 -0.57 9.10 -11.37
C PRO A 41 0.67 8.58 -12.08
N GLU A 42 0.78 8.79 -13.39
CA GLU A 42 1.94 8.35 -14.17
C GLU A 42 3.28 8.88 -13.65
N LYS A 43 3.30 10.11 -13.11
CA LYS A 43 4.49 10.67 -12.44
C LYS A 43 4.98 9.82 -11.26
N VAL A 44 4.08 9.14 -10.54
CA VAL A 44 4.43 8.24 -9.44
C VAL A 44 4.93 6.92 -10.02
N LYS A 45 4.21 6.32 -10.98
CA LYS A 45 4.64 5.08 -11.65
C LYS A 45 6.03 5.22 -12.27
N ALA A 46 6.31 6.34 -12.93
CA ALA A 46 7.63 6.63 -13.50
C ALA A 46 8.75 6.63 -12.45
N LYS A 47 8.51 7.19 -11.26
CA LYS A 47 9.48 7.16 -10.16
C LYS A 47 9.64 5.74 -9.58
N LEU A 48 8.55 4.98 -9.46
CA LEU A 48 8.59 3.60 -8.95
C LEU A 48 9.49 2.67 -9.77
N LYS A 49 9.65 2.94 -11.07
CA LYS A 49 10.55 2.19 -11.96
C LYS A 49 12.02 2.20 -11.51
N ASN A 50 12.41 3.18 -10.70
CA ASN A 50 13.78 3.35 -10.20
C ASN A 50 13.93 2.99 -8.71
N ILE A 51 12.89 2.41 -8.10
CA ILE A 51 12.83 2.14 -6.66
C ILE A 51 12.71 0.64 -6.43
N GLY A 52 13.58 0.11 -5.58
CA GLY A 52 13.46 -1.26 -5.07
C GLY A 52 12.15 -1.48 -4.32
N LEU A 53 11.48 -2.61 -4.57
CA LEU A 53 10.18 -2.94 -3.98
C LEU A 53 10.21 -2.94 -2.45
N TRP A 54 11.34 -3.35 -1.86
CA TRP A 54 11.53 -3.42 -0.41
C TRP A 54 12.36 -2.26 0.17
N ALA A 55 12.72 -1.26 -0.65
CA ALA A 55 13.41 -0.08 -0.17
C ALA A 55 12.52 0.74 0.79
N LEU A 56 13.13 1.42 1.75
CA LEU A 56 12.43 2.33 2.67
C LEU A 56 12.15 3.70 2.00
N ASP A 57 11.41 3.65 0.89
CA ASP A 57 10.96 4.83 0.14
C ASP A 57 9.45 5.06 0.34
N PRO A 58 8.98 6.28 0.66
CA PRO A 58 7.56 6.55 0.84
C PRO A 58 6.67 6.22 -0.37
N LEU A 59 7.21 6.25 -1.59
CA LEU A 59 6.47 5.86 -2.79
C LEU A 59 6.09 4.37 -2.77
N ASN A 60 6.78 3.53 -2.00
CA ASN A 60 6.36 2.14 -1.82
C ASN A 60 4.99 2.01 -1.14
N LEU A 61 4.46 3.05 -0.49
CA LEU A 61 3.08 3.05 0.02
C LEU A 61 2.04 2.85 -1.10
N PHE A 62 2.34 3.27 -2.33
CA PHE A 62 1.50 3.03 -3.51
C PHE A 62 1.51 1.56 -3.97
N ARG A 63 2.48 0.77 -3.51
CA ARG A 63 2.64 -0.66 -3.83
C ARG A 63 2.04 -1.58 -2.75
N ILE A 64 1.16 -1.09 -1.87
CA ILE A 64 0.43 -1.94 -0.90
C ILE A 64 -0.72 -2.66 -1.62
N THR A 65 -0.41 -3.68 -2.42
CA THR A 65 -1.39 -4.41 -3.22
C THR A 65 -0.87 -5.78 -3.67
N TRP A 66 -1.76 -6.76 -3.85
CA TRP A 66 -1.40 -8.07 -4.41
C TRP A 66 -1.07 -8.02 -5.90
N LYS A 67 -1.32 -6.88 -6.56
CA LYS A 67 -1.15 -6.69 -8.00
C LYS A 67 0.25 -6.24 -8.40
N ASN A 68 1.24 -6.21 -7.50
CA ASN A 68 2.59 -5.79 -7.87
C ASN A 68 3.20 -6.76 -8.89
N GLU A 69 3.93 -6.24 -9.86
CA GLU A 69 4.76 -7.08 -10.72
C GLU A 69 5.79 -7.82 -9.85
N PRO A 70 5.99 -9.15 -10.04
CA PRO A 70 6.89 -9.96 -9.21
C PRO A 70 8.37 -9.70 -9.54
N ARG A 71 8.80 -8.45 -9.32
CA ARG A 71 10.12 -7.92 -9.64
C ARG A 71 10.66 -7.11 -8.47
N GLU A 72 11.89 -7.40 -8.07
CA GLU A 72 12.51 -6.78 -6.88
C GLU A 72 12.82 -5.30 -7.07
N HIS A 73 13.04 -4.85 -8.30
CA HIS A 73 13.35 -3.46 -8.62
C HIS A 73 12.55 -2.96 -9.82
N GLY A 74 11.93 -1.80 -9.68
CA GLY A 74 11.26 -1.12 -10.79
C GLY A 74 9.95 -1.73 -11.28
N GLY A 75 9.51 -2.83 -10.66
CA GLY A 75 8.23 -3.46 -10.96
C GLY A 75 7.07 -2.51 -10.71
N LEU A 76 6.10 -2.54 -11.63
CA LEU A 76 4.85 -1.78 -11.52
C LEU A 76 3.73 -2.71 -11.05
N PHE A 77 2.72 -2.91 -11.88
CA PHE A 77 1.50 -3.61 -11.53
C PHE A 77 1.06 -4.54 -12.65
N GLY A 78 0.39 -5.63 -12.29
CA GLY A 78 -0.16 -6.63 -13.19
C GLY A 78 -1.32 -7.37 -12.54
N ARG A 79 -1.43 -8.67 -12.84
CA ARG A 79 -2.44 -9.54 -12.21
C ARG A 79 -2.13 -9.76 -10.73
N PRO A 80 -3.12 -10.12 -9.90
CA PRO A 80 -2.86 -10.54 -8.53
C PRO A 80 -1.84 -11.69 -8.48
N ASN A 81 -0.89 -11.61 -7.55
CA ASN A 81 0.05 -12.69 -7.29
C ASN A 81 -0.62 -13.78 -6.44
N PHE A 82 -0.85 -14.94 -7.05
CA PHE A 82 -1.40 -16.10 -6.35
C PHE A 82 -0.85 -17.41 -6.92
N LEU A 83 -0.97 -18.47 -6.12
CA LEU A 83 -0.81 -19.86 -6.55
C LEU A 83 -2.15 -20.57 -6.36
N GLU A 84 -2.49 -21.48 -7.26
CA GLU A 84 -3.61 -22.41 -7.06
C GLU A 84 -3.02 -23.74 -6.62
N ILE A 85 -3.46 -24.27 -5.48
CA ILE A 85 -3.05 -25.60 -5.03
C ILE A 85 -3.94 -26.62 -5.75
N PRO A 86 -3.36 -27.53 -6.53
CA PRO A 86 -4.11 -28.48 -7.34
C PRO A 86 -4.78 -29.56 -6.46
N PRO A 87 -5.94 -30.10 -6.87
CA PRO A 87 -6.66 -31.11 -6.10
C PRO A 87 -5.84 -32.39 -5.87
N GLU A 88 -4.88 -32.70 -6.73
CA GLU A 88 -3.93 -33.82 -6.58
C GLU A 88 -3.08 -33.72 -5.31
N LEU A 89 -2.88 -32.50 -4.78
CA LEU A 89 -2.17 -32.28 -3.51
C LEU A 89 -3.11 -32.18 -2.31
N THR A 90 -4.36 -31.78 -2.51
CA THR A 90 -5.29 -31.47 -1.42
C THR A 90 -6.28 -32.61 -1.12
N GLY A 91 -6.55 -33.47 -2.11
CA GLY A 91 -7.55 -34.53 -2.02
C GLY A 91 -9.00 -34.03 -1.98
N ILE A 92 -9.26 -32.74 -2.21
CA ILE A 92 -10.60 -32.14 -2.13
C ILE A 92 -10.96 -31.39 -3.42
N GLY A 93 -12.26 -31.36 -3.75
CA GLY A 93 -12.78 -30.62 -4.90
C GLY A 93 -12.86 -29.10 -4.71
N ALA A 94 -12.53 -28.58 -3.52
CA ALA A 94 -12.52 -27.15 -3.27
C ALA A 94 -11.27 -26.49 -3.89
N ARG A 95 -11.46 -25.37 -4.58
CA ARG A 95 -10.35 -24.58 -5.14
C ARG A 95 -9.63 -23.83 -4.03
N ILE A 96 -8.32 -24.07 -3.90
CA ILE A 96 -7.49 -23.41 -2.89
C ILE A 96 -6.56 -22.41 -3.58
N ILE A 97 -6.72 -21.12 -3.26
CA ILE A 97 -5.89 -20.03 -3.76
C ILE A 97 -5.02 -19.48 -2.63
N VAL A 98 -3.71 -19.46 -2.86
CA VAL A 98 -2.70 -18.88 -1.95
C VAL A 98 -2.25 -17.54 -2.50
N LEU A 99 -2.56 -16.47 -1.79
CA LEU A 99 -2.08 -15.13 -2.14
C LEU A 99 -0.60 -14.95 -1.75
N ILE A 100 0.24 -14.44 -2.65
CA ILE A 100 1.70 -14.32 -2.43
C ILE A 100 2.07 -12.96 -1.84
N GLY A 101 2.42 -12.93 -0.55
CA GLY A 101 2.69 -11.68 0.19
C GLY A 101 4.10 -11.13 0.01
N LYS A 102 5.02 -11.93 -0.60
CA LYS A 102 6.42 -11.58 -0.85
C LYS A 102 6.56 -10.26 -1.63
N TRP A 103 5.66 -10.03 -2.58
CA TRP A 103 5.73 -8.89 -3.49
C TRP A 103 5.11 -7.62 -2.91
N PHE A 104 4.95 -7.51 -1.59
CA PHE A 104 4.59 -6.26 -0.92
C PHE A 104 5.84 -5.45 -0.54
N PRO A 105 5.68 -4.14 -0.25
CA PRO A 105 6.70 -3.35 0.43
C PRO A 105 7.25 -4.07 1.66
N THR A 106 8.54 -3.89 1.91
CA THR A 106 9.29 -4.54 3.01
C THR A 106 9.16 -6.08 3.07
N GLY A 107 8.70 -6.75 2.02
CA GLY A 107 8.53 -8.20 1.95
C GLY A 107 7.35 -8.75 2.75
N ALA A 108 6.47 -7.88 3.27
CA ALA A 108 5.41 -8.29 4.19
C ALA A 108 4.05 -7.65 3.85
N HIS A 109 3.01 -8.47 3.73
CA HIS A 109 1.66 -7.99 3.43
C HIS A 109 1.01 -7.18 4.57
N LYS A 110 1.57 -7.24 5.80
CA LYS A 110 1.05 -6.51 6.98
C LYS A 110 1.27 -4.99 6.92
N VAL A 111 2.03 -4.47 5.95
CA VAL A 111 2.18 -3.02 5.73
C VAL A 111 0.83 -2.36 5.50
N GLY A 112 -0.12 -3.04 4.85
CA GLY A 112 -1.46 -2.50 4.61
C GLY A 112 -2.28 -2.30 5.88
N ALA A 113 -2.17 -3.21 6.86
CA ALA A 113 -2.86 -3.06 8.14
C ALA A 113 -2.31 -1.88 8.95
N ALA A 114 -0.98 -1.71 8.97
CA ALA A 114 -0.34 -0.57 9.60
C ALA A 114 -0.76 0.75 8.92
N TYR A 115 -0.72 0.79 7.59
CA TYR A 115 -1.11 1.96 6.81
C TYR A 115 -2.58 2.33 7.00
N GLY A 116 -3.49 1.36 6.92
CA GLY A 116 -4.93 1.57 7.08
C GLY A 116 -5.34 2.10 8.45
N CYS A 117 -4.58 1.76 9.51
CA CYS A 117 -4.80 2.30 10.85
C CYS A 117 -4.21 3.70 11.03
N LEU A 118 -3.04 3.97 10.43
CA LEU A 118 -2.30 5.21 10.64
C LEU A 118 -2.79 6.36 9.73
N VAL A 119 -3.01 6.10 8.45
CA VAL A 119 -3.33 7.16 7.48
C VAL A 119 -4.57 7.96 7.85
N PRO A 120 -5.69 7.37 8.34
CA PRO A 120 -6.86 8.14 8.75
C PRO A 120 -6.54 9.10 9.88
N ARG A 121 -5.68 8.70 10.83
CA ARG A 121 -5.27 9.55 11.96
C ARG A 121 -4.40 10.71 11.51
N ILE A 122 -3.51 10.49 10.53
CA ILE A 122 -2.68 11.56 9.97
C ILE A 122 -3.57 12.60 9.26
N VAL A 123 -4.48 12.16 8.39
CA VAL A 123 -5.27 13.07 7.53
C VAL A 123 -6.41 13.77 8.25
N THR A 124 -6.74 13.38 9.48
CA THR A 124 -7.73 14.06 10.32
C THR A 124 -7.13 14.81 11.52
N GLY A 125 -5.81 14.82 11.68
CA GLY A 125 -5.16 15.43 12.85
C GLY A 125 -5.30 14.62 14.14
N GLY A 126 -5.61 13.33 14.05
CA GLY A 126 -5.60 12.38 15.16
C GLY A 126 -4.19 11.88 15.54
N PHE A 127 -3.16 12.30 14.81
CA PHE A 127 -1.74 12.01 15.07
C PHE A 127 -0.87 13.19 14.58
N ASP A 128 0.13 13.59 15.38
CA ASP A 128 1.10 14.66 15.06
C ASP A 128 2.50 14.05 14.80
N PRO A 129 2.92 13.87 13.54
CA PRO A 129 4.08 13.05 13.12
C PRO A 129 5.46 13.75 13.10
#